data_AF-A0A7X7IMN3-F1
#
_entry.id   AF-A0A7X7IMN3-F1
#
_cell.length_a   1.000
_cell.length_b   1.000
_cell.length_c   1.000
_cell.angle_alpha   90.00
_cell.angle_beta   90.00
_cell.angle_gamma   90.00
#
_symmetry.space_group_name_H-M   'P 1'
#
loop_
_entity.id
_entity.type
_entity.pdbx_description
1 polymer ?
#
loop_
_entity_poly.entity_id
_entity_poly.type
_entity_poly.pdbx_seq_one_letter_code
_entity_poly.pdbx_strand_id
1 'polypeptide(L)'
;MNNMAAVILISVGVLFNIFGCLGLLRLPDIYNRLQAATKCVTLGCCSILLGVAVHFGFGSAGFRALVAIPILFFTATVAAHALVRGAYHFGTRPDKRTVKDDYRDAVK
;
A
#
# COMPACT_ATOMS: atom_id res chain seq x y z
N MET A 1 6.50 26.10 8.09
CA MET A 1 7.20 25.18 9.02
C MET A 1 6.26 24.84 10.16
N ASN A 2 5.30 23.92 9.94
CA ASN A 2 4.43 23.42 11.01
C ASN A 2 4.97 22.05 11.47
N ASN A 3 5.98 22.08 12.33
CA ASN A 3 6.67 20.86 12.79
C ASN A 3 5.72 19.87 13.46
N MET A 4 4.73 20.35 14.20
CA MET A 4 3.74 19.49 14.85
C MET A 4 2.85 18.74 13.84
N ALA A 5 2.40 19.42 12.78
CA ALA A 5 1.59 18.78 11.73
C ALA A 5 2.40 17.73 10.94
N ALA A 6 3.66 18.02 10.64
CA ALA A 6 4.56 17.09 9.97
C ALA A 6 4.81 15.83 10.81
N VAL A 7 5.06 15.99 12.12
CA VAL A 7 5.26 14.87 13.04
C VAL A 7 4.01 13.98 13.10
N ILE A 8 2.82 14.57 13.23
CA ILE A 8 1.56 13.81 13.26
C ILE A 8 1.38 12.99 11.97
N LEU A 9 1.57 13.60 10.80
CA LEU A 9 1.44 12.93 9.50
C LEU A 9 2.44 11.78 9.34
N ILE A 10 3.68 11.98 9.76
CA ILE A 10 4.72 10.95 9.70
C ILE A 10 4.42 9.82 10.68
N SER A 11 4.05 10.13 11.92
CA SER A 11 3.69 9.13 12.93
C SER A 11 2.51 8.27 12.50
N VAL A 12 1.46 8.89 11.96
CA VAL A 12 0.32 8.16 11.39
C VAL A 12 0.78 7.26 10.25
N GLY A 13 1.59 7.77 9.33
CA GLY A 13 2.09 6.97 8.21
C GLY A 13 2.97 5.78 8.64
N VAL A 14 3.77 5.95 9.70
CA VAL A 14 4.55 4.85 10.30
C VAL A 14 3.63 3.79 10.92
N LEU A 15 2.58 4.19 11.65
CA LEU A 15 1.59 3.26 12.19
C LEU A 15 0.90 2.45 11.08
N PHE A 16 0.51 3.10 9.99
CA PHE A 16 -0.04 2.41 8.82
C PHE A 16 0.94 1.40 8.22
N ASN A 17 2.22 1.76 8.07
CA ASN A 17 3.24 0.83 7.59
C ASN A 17 3.41 -0.38 8.53
N ILE A 18 3.38 -0.17 9.85
CA ILE A 18 3.44 -1.26 10.84
C ILE A 18 2.24 -2.21 10.66
N PHE A 19 1.02 -1.68 10.48
CA PHE A 19 -0.15 -2.50 10.21
C PHE A 19 -0.05 -3.24 8.87
N GLY A 20 0.57 -2.64 7.86
CA GLY A 20 0.89 -3.30 6.59
C GLY A 20 1.82 -4.50 6.78
N CYS A 21 2.91 -4.31 7.52
CA CYS A 21 3.85 -5.40 7.86
C CYS A 21 3.18 -6.50 8.68
N LEU A 22 2.34 -6.13 9.66
CA LEU A 22 1.60 -7.10 10.45
C LEU A 22 0.59 -7.88 9.60
N GLY A 23 -0.09 -7.21 8.67
CA GLY A 23 -0.99 -7.86 7.71
C GLY A 23 -0.26 -8.86 6.80
N LEU A 24 0.94 -8.51 6.34
CA LEU A 24 1.79 -9.41 5.55
C LEU A 24 2.18 -10.69 6.31
N LEU A 25 2.46 -10.58 7.61
CA LEU A 25 2.88 -11.71 8.44
C LEU A 25 1.69 -12.56 8.92
N ARG A 26 0.56 -11.94 9.24
CA ARG A 26 -0.55 -12.60 9.94
C ARG A 26 -1.64 -13.16 9.02
N LEU A 27 -1.80 -12.61 7.82
CA LEU A 27 -2.92 -13.01 6.95
C LEU A 27 -2.66 -14.37 6.27
N PRO A 28 -3.73 -15.17 6.07
CA PRO A 28 -3.60 -16.59 5.75
C PRO A 28 -3.16 -16.86 4.30
N ASP A 29 -3.54 -16.02 3.34
CA ASP A 29 -3.24 -16.22 1.92
C ASP A 29 -2.57 -14.99 1.28
N ILE A 30 -2.06 -15.21 0.06
CA ILE A 30 -1.39 -14.19 -0.74
C ILE A 30 -2.33 -13.02 -1.07
N TYR A 31 -3.62 -13.27 -1.30
CA TYR A 31 -4.59 -12.24 -1.68
C TYR A 31 -4.89 -11.29 -0.53
N ASN A 32 -5.14 -11.81 0.68
CA ASN A 32 -5.35 -10.98 1.86
C ASN A 32 -4.04 -10.26 2.27
N ARG A 33 -2.88 -10.93 2.18
CA ARG A 33 -1.58 -10.30 2.42
C ARG A 33 -1.33 -9.12 1.48
N LEU A 34 -1.56 -9.28 0.18
CA LEU A 34 -1.43 -8.22 -0.82
C LEU A 34 -2.40 -7.07 -0.54
N GLN A 35 -3.66 -7.37 -0.22
CA GLN A 35 -4.63 -6.34 0.12
C GLN A 35 -4.18 -5.48 1.30
N ALA A 36 -3.72 -6.12 2.39
CA ALA A 36 -3.25 -5.41 3.57
C ALA A 36 -1.96 -4.62 3.29
N ALA A 37 -1.00 -5.21 2.59
CA ALA A 37 0.26 -4.56 2.23
C ALA A 37 0.01 -3.33 1.34
N THR A 38 -0.70 -3.50 0.23
CA THR A 38 -0.91 -2.43 -0.74
C THR A 38 -1.67 -1.27 -0.14
N LYS A 39 -2.76 -1.50 0.61
CA LYS A 39 -3.56 -0.40 1.18
C LYS A 39 -2.79 0.33 2.28
N CYS A 40 -2.27 -0.41 3.25
CA CYS A 40 -1.64 0.18 4.42
C CYS A 40 -0.30 0.83 4.07
N VAL A 41 0.54 0.17 3.26
CA VAL A 41 1.87 0.71 2.92
C VAL A 41 1.76 1.90 1.97
N THR A 42 0.87 1.86 0.98
CA THR A 42 0.69 2.99 0.06
C THR A 42 0.20 4.23 0.80
N LEU A 43 -0.85 4.10 1.64
CA LEU A 43 -1.34 5.21 2.45
C LEU A 43 -0.30 5.68 3.47
N GLY A 44 0.43 4.76 4.09
CA GLY A 44 1.51 5.07 5.02
C GLY A 44 2.62 5.90 4.39
N CYS A 45 3.13 5.45 3.24
CA CYS A 45 4.13 6.18 2.46
C CYS A 45 3.62 7.52 1.95
N CYS A 46 2.38 7.61 1.45
CA CYS A 46 1.79 8.88 1.03
C CYS A 46 1.68 9.87 2.21
N SER A 47 1.27 9.41 3.40
CA SER A 47 1.19 10.25 4.61
C SER A 47 2.56 10.76 5.06
N ILE A 48 3.59 9.90 5.01
CA ILE A 48 4.98 10.30 5.31
C ILE A 48 5.46 11.36 4.31
N LEU A 49 5.24 11.14 3.01
CA LEU A 49 5.63 12.10 1.96
C LEU A 49 4.90 13.44 2.10
N LEU A 50 3.63 13.43 2.49
CA LEU A 50 2.89 14.66 2.83
C LEU A 50 3.49 15.36 4.05
N GLY A 51 3.85 14.62 5.10
CA GLY A 51 4.55 15.17 6.26
C GLY A 51 5.89 15.81 5.91
N VAL A 52 6.65 15.19 5.01
CA VAL A 52 7.90 15.75 4.45
C VAL A 52 7.62 17.04 3.66
N ALA A 53 6.59 17.06 2.82
CA ALA A 53 6.20 18.27 2.07
C ALA A 53 5.79 19.42 3.01
N VAL A 54 5.08 19.12 4.11
CA VAL A 54 4.66 20.12 5.12
C VAL A 54 5.85 20.64 5.94
N HIS A 55 6.85 19.79 6.22
CA HIS A 55 8.04 20.19 6.96
C HIS A 55 8.99 21.07 6.12
N PHE A 56 9.31 20.62 4.90
CA PHE A 56 10.27 21.29 4.01
C PHE A 56 9.62 22.36 3.10
N GLY A 57 8.29 22.46 3.06
CA GLY A 57 7.55 23.38 2.20
C GLY A 57 7.76 23.13 0.70
N PHE A 58 7.46 24.11 -0.14
CA PHE A 58 7.65 24.03 -1.60
C PHE A 58 9.12 24.17 -2.06
N GLY A 59 10.08 23.87 -1.18
CA GLY A 59 11.47 23.72 -1.56
C GLY A 59 11.70 22.48 -2.45
N SER A 60 12.95 22.26 -2.85
CA SER A 60 13.33 21.14 -3.72
C SER A 60 12.91 19.77 -3.18
N ALA A 61 12.98 19.57 -1.86
CA ALA A 61 12.60 18.32 -1.21
C ALA A 61 11.07 18.11 -1.17
N GLY A 62 10.29 19.12 -0.79
CA GLY A 62 8.83 18.99 -0.69
C GLY A 62 8.15 18.89 -2.05
N PHE A 63 8.67 19.55 -3.08
CA PHE A 63 8.17 19.37 -4.46
C PHE A 63 8.38 17.94 -4.96
N ARG A 64 9.57 17.36 -4.74
CA ARG A 64 9.85 15.95 -5.07
C ARG A 64 8.92 15.01 -4.30
N ALA A 65 8.65 15.28 -3.02
CA ALA A 65 7.73 14.48 -2.21
C ALA A 65 6.30 14.53 -2.76
N LEU A 66 5.81 15.71 -3.17
CA LEU A 66 4.49 15.87 -3.80
C LEU A 66 4.37 15.11 -5.12
N VAL A 67 5.41 15.13 -5.95
CA VAL A 67 5.44 14.38 -7.22
C VAL A 67 5.55 12.87 -6.97
N ALA A 68 6.24 12.44 -5.91
CA ALA A 68 6.38 11.03 -5.58
C ALA A 68 5.06 10.37 -5.16
N ILE A 69 4.12 11.11 -4.55
CA ILE A 69 2.83 10.59 -4.07
C ILE A 69 2.01 9.90 -5.19
N PRO A 70 1.65 10.59 -6.30
CA PRO A 70 0.86 9.96 -7.35
C PRO A 70 1.63 8.81 -8.01
N ILE A 71 2.94 8.97 -8.24
CA ILE A 71 3.78 7.91 -8.84
C ILE A 71 3.73 6.65 -7.97
N LEU A 72 3.93 6.80 -6.67
CA LEU A 72 3.90 5.70 -5.71
C LEU A 72 2.50 5.05 -5.67
N PHE A 73 1.44 5.86 -5.65
CA PHE A 73 0.06 5.37 -5.62
C PHE A 73 -0.27 4.54 -6.87
N PHE A 74 -0.04 5.07 -8.07
CA PHE A 74 -0.32 4.36 -9.31
C PHE A 74 0.56 3.12 -9.46
N THR A 75 1.86 3.23 -9.18
CA THR A 75 2.79 2.09 -9.26
C THR A 75 2.38 0.96 -8.32
N ALA A 76 2.00 1.28 -7.08
CA ALA A 76 1.57 0.28 -6.11
C ALA A 76 0.28 -0.44 -6.56
N THR A 77 -0.69 0.27 -7.14
CA THR A 77 -1.94 -0.35 -7.63
C THR A 77 -1.69 -1.27 -8.82
N VAL A 78 -0.86 -0.85 -9.78
CA VAL A 78 -0.51 -1.66 -10.96
C VAL A 78 0.28 -2.90 -10.55
N ALA A 79 1.26 -2.73 -9.65
CA ALA A 79 2.06 -3.84 -9.11
C ALA A 79 1.19 -4.86 -8.38
N ALA A 80 0.27 -4.41 -7.52
CA ALA A 80 -0.63 -5.30 -6.79
C ALA A 80 -1.54 -6.10 -7.74
N HIS A 81 -2.09 -5.45 -8.76
CA HIS A 81 -2.94 -6.11 -9.75
C HIS A 81 -2.15 -7.16 -10.56
N ALA A 82 -0.94 -6.81 -11.01
CA ALA A 82 -0.07 -7.75 -11.73
C ALA A 82 0.32 -8.96 -10.86
N LEU A 83 0.63 -8.74 -9.58
CA LEU A 83 0.96 -9.81 -8.64
C LEU A 83 -0.22 -10.73 -8.37
N VAL A 84 -1.42 -10.20 -8.11
CA VAL A 84 -2.63 -11.01 -7.88
C VAL A 84 -2.98 -11.84 -9.12
N ARG A 85 -2.94 -11.23 -10.31
CA ARG A 85 -3.22 -11.93 -11.57
C ARG A 85 -2.20 -13.03 -11.85
N GLY A 86 -0.91 -12.73 -11.64
CA GLY A 86 0.18 -13.70 -11.79
C GLY A 86 0.02 -14.86 -10.80
N ALA A 87 -0.19 -14.57 -9.52
CA ALA A 87 -0.39 -15.58 -8.49
C ALA A 87 -1.56 -16.52 -8.82
N TYR A 88 -2.68 -15.98 -9.30
CA TYR A 88 -3.82 -16.78 -9.72
C TYR A 88 -3.49 -17.67 -10.92
N HIS A 89 -2.80 -17.11 -11.94
CA HIS A 89 -2.41 -17.85 -13.14
C HIS A 89 -1.40 -18.97 -12.88
N PHE A 90 -0.49 -18.79 -11.91
CA PHE A 90 0.42 -19.85 -11.45
C PHE A 90 -0.25 -20.91 -10.56
N GLY A 91 -1.56 -20.80 -10.30
CA GLY A 91 -2.34 -21.79 -9.57
C GLY A 91 -2.27 -21.67 -8.04
N THR A 92 -1.86 -20.52 -7.50
CA THR A 92 -1.94 -20.29 -6.05
C THR A 92 -3.40 -20.17 -5.63
N ARG A 93 -3.87 -21.19 -4.90
CA ARG A 93 -5.25 -21.25 -4.45
C ARG A 93 -5.48 -20.23 -3.31
N PRO A 94 -6.66 -19.57 -3.26
CA PRO A 94 -7.09 -18.82 -2.09
C PRO A 94 -7.11 -19.69 -0.83
N ASP A 95 -7.16 -19.05 0.34
CA ASP A 95 -7.29 -19.79 1.61
C ASP A 95 -8.51 -20.72 1.61
N LYS A 96 -8.46 -21.83 2.35
CA LYS A 96 -9.57 -22.80 2.46
C LYS A 96 -10.86 -22.18 3.01
N ARG A 97 -10.76 -21.05 3.72
CA ARG A 97 -11.92 -20.28 4.22
C ARG A 97 -12.65 -19.51 3.12
N THR A 98 -12.12 -19.46 1.91
CA THR A 98 -12.73 -18.75 0.78
C THR A 98 -13.99 -19.47 0.32
N VAL A 99 -15.15 -18.81 0.45
CA VAL A 99 -16.46 -19.40 0.11
C VAL A 99 -16.79 -19.24 -1.38
N LYS A 100 -16.33 -18.14 -2.01
CA LYS A 100 -16.70 -17.77 -3.37
C LYS A 100 -15.47 -17.35 -4.17
N ASP A 101 -15.32 -17.93 -5.36
CA ASP A 101 -14.29 -17.58 -6.34
C ASP A 101 -14.94 -17.50 -7.73
N ASP A 102 -15.62 -16.38 -8.00
CA ASP A 102 -16.25 -16.14 -9.31
C ASP A 102 -15.21 -15.98 -10.43
N TYR A 103 -13.98 -15.58 -10.07
CA TYR A 103 -12.90 -15.40 -11.04
C TYR A 103 -12.47 -16.74 -11.66
N ARG A 104 -12.61 -17.84 -10.91
CA ARG A 104 -12.39 -19.20 -11.42
C ARG A 104 -13.30 -19.56 -12.58
N ASP A 105 -14.57 -19.18 -12.50
CA ASP A 105 -15.57 -19.49 -13.52
C ASP A 105 -15.42 -18.59 -14.75
N ALA A 106 -14.93 -17.36 -14.56
CA ALA A 106 -14.68 -16.39 -15.62
C ALA A 106 -13.39 -16.64 -16.43
N VAL A 107 -12.40 -17.35 -15.86
CA VAL A 107 -11.08 -17.59 -16.46
C VAL A 107 -10.96 -19.00 -17.08
N LYS A 108 -12.06 -19.74 -17.20
CA LYS A 108 -12.11 -20.99 -17.97
C LYS A 108 -11.79 -20.79 -19.45
#